data_AF-K2BBJ7-F1
#
_entry.id   AF-K2BBJ7-F1
#
_cell.length_a   1.000
_cell.length_b   1.000
_cell.length_c   1.000
_cell.angle_alpha   90.00
_cell.angle_beta   90.00
_cell.angle_gamma   90.00
#
_symmetry.space_group_name_H-M   'P 1'
#
loop_
_entity.id
_entity.type
_entity.pdbx_description
1 polymer ?
#
loop_
_entity_poly.entity_id
_entity_poly.type
_entity_poly.pdbx_seq_one_letter_code
_entity_poly.pdbx_strand_id
1 'polypeptide(L)'
;ANLTSHPRYMSGAATNPNPEVFAYTIAQVKKTFDVTHQLKGENYVLWGGREGYDSLLNTDMKREQDQLGRFLTLLADYKHKIGFKGTLLIEPKPCEPSKHQYDFDTATVFAFLQKYKLEKEFKVNIEANHATLAGHSFPHEVAYSIANDIFGSIDANQGDPQLGWDTDQFPLHLNDNSLALYFILQNGGFTTGGFNFDTKLRRQSIDLDDMFYSHIGGIDSLARALLLAAQMIEKGEVAHFVKERYAHWNSAFGKKIADHAMDFEKIAALSLEKNLNPKPISGRQEMLENTIAYLY
;
A
#
# COMPACT_ATOMS: atom_id res chain seq x y z
N ALA A 1 8.00 -9.20 13.92
CA ALA A 1 9.07 -10.18 14.21
C ALA A 1 10.07 -10.22 13.06
N ASN A 2 11.39 -10.22 13.30
CA ASN A 2 12.34 -10.45 12.20
C ASN A 2 12.41 -11.95 11.87
N LEU A 3 11.75 -12.34 10.78
CA LEU A 3 11.69 -13.71 10.26
C LEU A 3 12.49 -13.85 8.96
N THR A 4 13.52 -13.00 8.77
CA THR A 4 14.23 -12.86 7.49
C THR A 4 15.73 -13.14 7.62
N SER A 5 16.37 -12.61 8.67
CA SER A 5 17.83 -12.60 8.78
C SER A 5 18.44 -13.94 9.21
N HIS A 6 17.73 -14.71 10.04
CA HIS A 6 18.28 -15.98 10.55
C HIS A 6 18.25 -17.07 9.47
N PRO A 7 19.32 -17.88 9.28
CA PRO A 7 19.40 -18.89 8.22
C PRO A 7 18.24 -19.89 8.16
N ARG A 8 17.61 -20.18 9.31
CA ARG A 8 16.41 -21.04 9.38
C ARG A 8 15.25 -20.60 8.45
N TYR A 9 15.17 -19.30 8.15
CA TYR A 9 14.10 -18.72 7.32
C TYR A 9 14.51 -18.58 5.84
N MET A 10 15.68 -19.10 5.43
CA MET A 10 16.19 -18.92 4.07
C MET A 10 15.25 -19.44 2.97
N SER A 11 14.29 -20.31 3.31
CA SER A 11 13.28 -20.85 2.40
C SER A 11 11.85 -20.46 2.81
N GLY A 12 11.68 -19.30 3.43
CA GLY A 12 10.38 -18.82 3.92
C GLY A 12 10.20 -18.97 5.42
N ALA A 13 9.15 -18.36 5.97
CA ALA A 13 8.80 -18.45 7.39
C ALA A 13 7.43 -19.11 7.56
N ALA A 14 6.35 -18.43 7.15
CA ALA A 14 5.02 -19.01 7.02
C ALA A 14 4.87 -19.80 5.72
N THR A 15 5.64 -19.47 4.68
CA THR A 15 5.66 -20.20 3.40
C THR A 15 6.72 -21.31 3.37
N ASN A 16 7.36 -21.62 4.50
CA ASN A 16 8.45 -22.58 4.51
C ASN A 16 7.97 -24.00 4.15
N PRO A 17 8.71 -24.75 3.29
CA PRO A 17 8.37 -26.14 2.98
C PRO A 17 8.52 -27.09 4.18
N ASN A 18 9.27 -26.69 5.22
CA ASN A 18 9.40 -27.44 6.47
C ASN A 18 8.39 -26.93 7.54
N PRO A 19 7.41 -27.77 7.98
CA PRO A 19 6.43 -27.38 8.99
C PRO A 19 7.03 -27.07 10.37
N GLU A 20 8.23 -27.57 10.70
CA GLU A 20 8.90 -27.20 11.95
C GLU A 20 9.35 -25.72 11.95
N VAL A 21 9.77 -25.21 10.78
CA VAL A 21 10.09 -23.78 10.63
C VAL A 21 8.82 -22.96 10.77
N PHE A 22 7.71 -23.39 10.18
CA PHE A 22 6.40 -22.76 10.37
C PHE A 22 6.01 -22.69 11.86
N ALA A 23 6.17 -23.78 12.61
CA ALA A 23 5.89 -23.80 14.04
C ALA A 23 6.79 -22.83 14.84
N TYR A 24 8.07 -22.74 14.48
CA TYR A 24 9.00 -21.78 15.07
C TYR A 24 8.60 -20.34 14.75
N THR A 25 8.18 -20.06 13.50
CA THR A 25 7.65 -18.77 13.07
C THR A 25 6.49 -18.33 13.95
N ILE A 26 5.51 -19.20 14.18
CA ILE A 26 4.38 -18.94 15.08
C ILE A 26 4.85 -18.62 16.50
N ALA A 27 5.82 -19.37 17.04
CA ALA A 27 6.33 -19.12 18.39
C ALA A 27 6.98 -17.73 18.51
N GLN A 28 7.79 -17.33 17.51
CA GLN A 28 8.44 -16.02 17.50
C GLN A 28 7.43 -14.88 17.32
N VAL A 29 6.47 -15.04 16.39
CA VAL A 29 5.40 -14.06 16.15
C VAL A 29 4.52 -13.89 17.37
N LYS A 30 4.12 -14.99 18.03
CA LYS A 30 3.38 -14.93 19.29
C LYS A 30 4.14 -14.11 20.32
N LYS A 31 5.44 -14.36 20.51
CA LYS A 31 6.23 -13.63 21.51
C LYS A 31 6.29 -12.14 21.20
N THR A 32 6.54 -11.75 19.95
CA THR A 32 6.59 -10.32 19.59
C THR A 32 5.22 -9.67 19.65
N PHE A 33 4.16 -10.38 19.27
CA PHE A 33 2.80 -9.88 19.33
C PHE A 33 2.30 -9.70 20.76
N ASP A 34 2.64 -10.62 21.68
CA ASP A 34 2.38 -10.46 23.11
C ASP A 34 3.09 -9.22 23.67
N VAL A 35 4.34 -8.96 23.24
CA VAL A 35 5.08 -7.75 23.62
C VAL A 35 4.42 -6.50 23.04
N THR A 36 4.03 -6.50 21.76
CA THR A 36 3.28 -5.40 21.15
C THR A 36 1.99 -5.11 21.92
N HIS A 37 1.25 -6.15 22.31
CA HIS A 37 0.05 -5.99 23.12
C HIS A 37 0.35 -5.40 24.51
N GLN A 38 1.38 -5.90 25.19
CA GLN A 38 1.82 -5.38 26.50
C GLN A 38 2.23 -3.91 26.43
N LEU A 39 2.89 -3.50 25.34
CA LEU A 39 3.31 -2.13 25.07
C LEU A 39 2.19 -1.26 24.47
N LYS A 40 0.97 -1.81 24.32
CA LYS A 40 -0.20 -1.12 23.76
C LYS A 40 0.04 -0.59 22.34
N GLY A 41 0.76 -1.35 21.52
CA GLY A 41 0.98 -1.00 20.12
C GLY A 41 -0.35 -0.82 19.37
N GLU A 42 -0.44 0.24 18.57
CA GLU A 42 -1.64 0.56 17.79
C GLU A 42 -1.77 -0.27 16.52
N ASN A 43 -0.66 -0.86 16.06
CA ASN A 43 -0.61 -1.75 14.91
C ASN A 43 0.35 -2.92 15.14
N TYR A 44 0.25 -3.95 14.31
CA TYR A 44 1.25 -5.01 14.18
C TYR A 44 1.51 -5.33 12.71
N VAL A 45 2.75 -5.09 12.27
CA VAL A 45 3.17 -5.20 10.87
C VAL A 45 3.72 -6.58 10.54
N LEU A 46 3.39 -7.05 9.35
CA LEU A 46 3.92 -8.23 8.69
C LEU A 46 4.51 -7.83 7.35
N TRP A 47 5.85 -7.81 7.29
CA TRP A 47 6.59 -7.73 6.06
C TRP A 47 7.12 -9.12 5.67
N GLY A 48 6.74 -9.60 4.50
CA GLY A 48 7.02 -10.96 4.01
C GLY A 48 8.46 -11.19 3.53
N GLY A 49 9.49 -10.76 4.26
CA GLY A 49 10.88 -10.72 3.75
C GLY A 49 11.47 -12.04 3.20
N ARG A 50 10.89 -13.21 3.53
CA ARG A 50 11.20 -14.50 2.90
C ARG A 50 9.96 -15.22 2.35
N GLU A 51 8.79 -14.60 2.43
CA GLU A 51 7.51 -15.16 2.03
C GLU A 51 7.35 -14.99 0.51
N GLY A 52 8.04 -15.84 -0.22
CA GLY A 52 8.20 -15.76 -1.66
C GLY A 52 9.07 -16.89 -2.17
N TYR A 53 9.64 -16.73 -3.37
CA TYR A 53 10.48 -17.77 -3.95
C TYR A 53 11.68 -17.21 -4.71
N ASP A 54 12.73 -18.04 -4.78
CA ASP A 54 13.90 -17.79 -5.63
C ASP A 54 13.79 -18.50 -6.98
N SER A 55 13.14 -19.66 -7.03
CA SER A 55 12.90 -20.41 -8.26
C SER A 55 11.52 -21.05 -8.26
N LEU A 56 10.81 -20.99 -9.39
CA LEU A 56 9.54 -21.72 -9.55
C LEU A 56 9.76 -23.24 -9.67
N LEU A 57 10.97 -23.69 -9.99
CA LEU A 57 11.25 -25.12 -10.21
C LEU A 57 11.13 -25.97 -8.93
N ASN A 58 11.29 -25.35 -7.75
CA ASN A 58 11.21 -26.01 -6.46
C ASN A 58 10.11 -25.43 -5.55
N THR A 59 9.15 -24.69 -6.12
CA THR A 59 8.12 -23.96 -5.38
C THR A 59 6.73 -24.45 -5.74
N ASP A 60 5.99 -24.95 -4.75
CA ASP A 60 4.54 -25.15 -4.85
C ASP A 60 3.84 -23.88 -4.35
N MET A 61 3.70 -22.91 -5.26
CA MET A 61 3.15 -21.58 -4.94
C MET A 61 1.76 -21.66 -4.32
N LYS A 62 0.92 -22.60 -4.77
CA LYS A 62 -0.43 -22.75 -4.22
C LYS A 62 -0.34 -23.17 -2.75
N ARG A 63 0.48 -24.18 -2.46
CA ARG A 63 0.67 -24.67 -1.08
C ARG A 63 1.25 -23.59 -0.17
N GLU A 64 2.25 -22.86 -0.63
CA GLU A 64 2.87 -21.78 0.14
C GLU A 64 1.89 -20.64 0.45
N GLN A 65 1.09 -20.21 -0.54
CA GLN A 65 0.04 -19.22 -0.29
C GLN A 65 -1.06 -19.74 0.65
N ASP A 66 -1.44 -21.03 0.55
CA ASP A 66 -2.39 -21.64 1.49
C ASP A 66 -1.84 -21.70 2.93
N GLN A 67 -0.53 -21.88 3.09
CA GLN A 67 0.14 -21.82 4.39
C GLN A 67 0.19 -20.39 4.93
N LEU A 68 0.52 -19.40 4.10
CA LEU A 68 0.51 -18.00 4.48
C LEU A 68 -0.91 -17.56 4.91
N GLY A 69 -1.93 -17.94 4.15
CA GLY A 69 -3.33 -17.67 4.49
C GLY A 69 -3.69 -18.27 5.86
N ARG A 70 -3.29 -19.52 6.10
CA ARG A 70 -3.47 -20.18 7.41
C ARG A 70 -2.75 -19.45 8.55
N PHE A 71 -1.52 -19.00 8.31
CA PHE A 71 -0.74 -18.25 9.30
C PHE A 71 -1.44 -16.93 9.67
N LEU A 72 -1.92 -16.17 8.69
CA LEU A 72 -2.64 -14.92 8.94
C LEU A 72 -3.98 -15.14 9.65
N THR A 73 -4.73 -16.20 9.31
CA THR A 73 -5.94 -16.57 10.06
C THR A 73 -5.61 -16.85 11.53
N LEU A 74 -4.57 -17.64 11.80
CA LEU A 74 -4.16 -17.95 13.18
C LEU A 74 -3.76 -16.69 13.96
N LEU A 75 -3.10 -15.73 13.30
CA LEU A 75 -2.74 -14.45 13.92
C LEU A 75 -3.98 -13.60 14.24
N ALA A 76 -4.94 -13.51 13.32
CA ALA A 76 -6.20 -12.80 13.54
C ALA A 76 -7.01 -13.44 14.68
N ASP A 77 -7.10 -14.77 14.72
CA ASP A 77 -7.76 -15.49 15.83
C ASP A 77 -7.07 -15.18 17.17
N TYR A 78 -5.73 -15.15 17.18
CA TYR A 78 -4.97 -14.85 18.38
C TYR A 78 -5.11 -13.39 18.83
N LYS A 79 -5.12 -12.42 17.90
CA LYS A 79 -5.47 -11.01 18.14
C LYS A 79 -6.78 -10.90 18.92
N HIS A 80 -7.83 -11.56 18.44
CA HIS A 80 -9.14 -11.54 19.09
C HIS A 80 -9.10 -12.21 20.47
N LYS A 81 -8.44 -13.36 20.57
CA LYS A 81 -8.30 -14.12 21.83
C LYS A 81 -7.65 -13.30 22.95
N ILE A 82 -6.58 -12.56 22.65
CA ILE A 82 -5.88 -11.74 23.65
C ILE A 82 -6.48 -10.34 23.80
N GLY A 83 -7.49 -9.99 22.98
CA GLY A 83 -8.12 -8.68 23.03
C GLY A 83 -7.28 -7.54 22.46
N PHE A 84 -6.32 -7.82 21.57
CA PHE A 84 -5.56 -6.77 20.88
C PHE A 84 -6.49 -5.96 19.96
N LYS A 85 -6.53 -4.64 20.15
CA LYS A 85 -7.43 -3.73 19.42
C LYS A 85 -6.78 -3.04 18.23
N GLY A 86 -5.45 -3.14 18.11
CA GLY A 86 -4.72 -2.52 17.01
C GLY A 86 -4.96 -3.20 15.67
N THR A 87 -4.56 -2.51 14.62
CA THR A 87 -4.70 -2.96 13.23
C THR A 87 -3.59 -3.96 12.87
N LEU A 88 -3.92 -5.03 12.15
CA LEU A 88 -2.90 -5.88 11.53
C LEU A 88 -2.56 -5.33 10.16
N LEU A 89 -1.27 -5.23 9.86
CA LEU A 89 -0.79 -4.59 8.63
C LEU A 89 0.05 -5.58 7.82
N ILE A 90 -0.23 -5.70 6.52
CA ILE A 90 0.66 -6.36 5.56
C ILE A 90 1.44 -5.27 4.82
N GLU A 91 2.74 -5.42 4.73
CA GLU A 91 3.62 -4.49 4.04
C GLU A 91 4.02 -5.03 2.68
N PRO A 92 3.44 -4.53 1.57
CA PRO A 92 3.72 -5.06 0.25
C PRO A 92 5.16 -4.77 -0.17
N LYS A 93 5.78 -5.74 -0.85
CA LYS A 93 7.07 -5.59 -1.52
C LYS A 93 7.14 -6.59 -2.69
N PRO A 94 7.65 -6.21 -3.87
CA PRO A 94 7.63 -7.08 -5.05
C PRO A 94 8.69 -8.19 -5.03
N CYS A 95 9.85 -7.89 -4.45
CA CYS A 95 11.06 -8.71 -4.45
C CYS A 95 12.09 -8.11 -3.48
N GLU A 96 13.25 -8.76 -3.40
CA GLU A 96 14.37 -8.41 -2.52
C GLU A 96 14.05 -8.64 -1.03
N PRO A 97 14.61 -9.70 -0.41
CA PRO A 97 15.73 -10.51 -0.89
C PRO A 97 15.35 -11.70 -1.79
N SER A 98 14.07 -12.02 -1.97
CA SER A 98 13.65 -13.11 -2.87
C SER A 98 13.54 -12.63 -4.33
N LYS A 99 13.51 -13.59 -5.27
CA LYS A 99 13.25 -13.28 -6.70
C LYS A 99 11.80 -12.82 -6.95
N HIS A 100 10.88 -13.15 -6.07
CA HIS A 100 9.48 -12.70 -6.05
C HIS A 100 8.94 -12.88 -4.64
N GLN A 101 8.32 -11.83 -4.09
CA GLN A 101 7.54 -11.91 -2.85
C GLN A 101 6.06 -11.98 -3.19
N TYR A 102 5.30 -12.73 -2.39
CA TYR A 102 3.89 -12.99 -2.69
C TYR A 102 2.98 -11.78 -2.49
N ASP A 103 3.30 -10.95 -1.50
CA ASP A 103 2.71 -9.66 -1.18
C ASP A 103 3.26 -8.55 -2.10
N PHE A 104 3.16 -8.76 -3.42
CA PHE A 104 3.91 -8.00 -4.43
C PHE A 104 3.63 -6.48 -4.43
N ASP A 105 2.35 -6.11 -4.40
CA ASP A 105 1.83 -4.74 -4.36
C ASP A 105 0.49 -4.73 -3.60
N THR A 106 -0.08 -3.54 -3.39
CA THR A 106 -1.34 -3.36 -2.65
C THR A 106 -2.49 -4.14 -3.27
N ALA A 107 -2.58 -4.19 -4.61
CA ALA A 107 -3.63 -4.91 -5.32
C ALA A 107 -3.51 -6.43 -5.14
N THR A 108 -2.30 -6.95 -5.20
CA THR A 108 -1.99 -8.37 -4.98
C THR A 108 -2.31 -8.78 -3.55
N VAL A 109 -1.93 -7.94 -2.58
CA VAL A 109 -2.30 -8.14 -1.17
C VAL A 109 -3.82 -8.14 -1.00
N PHE A 110 -4.55 -7.21 -1.62
CA PHE A 110 -6.00 -7.18 -1.53
C PHE A 110 -6.65 -8.45 -2.09
N ALA A 111 -6.24 -8.88 -3.28
CA ALA A 111 -6.74 -10.11 -3.90
C ALA A 111 -6.45 -11.35 -3.04
N PHE A 112 -5.26 -11.41 -2.43
CA PHE A 112 -4.90 -12.47 -1.49
C PHE A 112 -5.82 -12.46 -0.26
N LEU A 113 -6.00 -11.29 0.36
CA LEU A 113 -6.88 -11.13 1.53
C LEU A 113 -8.31 -11.56 1.20
N GLN A 114 -8.87 -11.17 0.06
CA GLN A 114 -10.20 -11.60 -0.38
C GLN A 114 -10.30 -13.12 -0.56
N LYS A 115 -9.29 -13.75 -1.16
CA LYS A 115 -9.25 -15.21 -1.36
C LYS A 115 -9.35 -15.98 -0.04
N TYR A 116 -8.69 -15.48 1.02
CA TYR A 116 -8.69 -16.11 2.34
C TYR A 116 -9.69 -15.47 3.33
N LYS A 117 -10.53 -14.52 2.89
CA LYS A 117 -11.54 -13.82 3.70
C LYS A 117 -10.96 -13.06 4.89
N LEU A 118 -9.84 -12.39 4.66
CA LEU A 118 -9.06 -11.65 5.66
C LEU A 118 -9.10 -10.13 5.41
N GLU A 119 -9.82 -9.66 4.40
CA GLU A 119 -9.88 -8.24 3.98
C GLU A 119 -10.47 -7.30 5.05
N LYS A 120 -11.17 -7.86 6.04
CA LYS A 120 -11.71 -7.10 7.18
C LYS A 120 -10.79 -7.11 8.41
N GLU A 121 -9.75 -7.93 8.41
CA GLU A 121 -8.85 -8.09 9.55
C GLU A 121 -7.52 -7.34 9.36
N PHE A 122 -7.09 -7.21 8.11
CA PHE A 122 -5.82 -6.63 7.72
C PHE A 122 -6.02 -5.38 6.87
N LYS A 123 -5.09 -4.44 7.04
CA LYS A 123 -4.88 -3.27 6.20
C LYS A 123 -3.46 -3.33 5.63
N VAL A 124 -3.08 -2.38 4.77
CA VAL A 124 -1.73 -2.30 4.22
C VAL A 124 -0.87 -1.26 4.94
N ASN A 125 0.41 -1.59 5.13
CA ASN A 125 1.48 -0.64 5.43
C ASN A 125 2.22 -0.37 4.11
N ILE A 126 2.03 0.80 3.51
CA ILE A 126 2.61 1.07 2.18
C ILE A 126 3.96 1.73 2.36
N GLU A 127 4.99 1.16 1.76
CA GLU A 127 6.30 1.77 1.67
C GLU A 127 6.53 2.39 0.28
N ALA A 128 7.02 3.62 0.25
CA ALA A 128 7.22 4.35 -1.00
C ALA A 128 8.31 3.72 -1.90
N ASN A 129 9.43 3.25 -1.36
CA ASN A 129 10.44 2.56 -2.15
C ASN A 129 9.89 1.24 -2.71
N HIS A 130 9.14 0.45 -1.91
CA HIS A 130 8.51 -0.78 -2.38
C HIS A 130 7.51 -0.54 -3.51
N ALA A 131 6.69 0.52 -3.42
CA ALA A 131 5.77 0.92 -4.49
C ALA A 131 6.52 1.12 -5.82
N THR A 132 7.59 1.90 -5.80
CA THR A 132 8.40 2.18 -7.01
C THR A 132 9.12 0.94 -7.53
N LEU A 133 9.58 0.05 -6.64
CA LEU A 133 10.21 -1.21 -7.02
C LEU A 133 9.21 -2.15 -7.72
N ALA A 134 7.93 -2.05 -7.39
CA ALA A 134 6.85 -2.81 -8.02
C ALA A 134 6.41 -2.23 -9.38
N GLY A 135 6.98 -1.10 -9.79
CA GLY A 135 6.63 -0.39 -11.01
C GLY A 135 5.46 0.59 -10.86
N HIS A 136 5.07 0.91 -9.62
CA HIS A 136 3.96 1.82 -9.30
C HIS A 136 4.47 3.12 -8.70
N SER A 137 3.72 4.22 -8.82
CA SER A 137 4.00 5.41 -8.03
C SER A 137 3.51 5.22 -6.60
N PHE A 138 4.16 5.86 -5.62
CA PHE A 138 3.67 5.83 -4.24
C PHE A 138 2.21 6.33 -4.10
N PRO A 139 1.79 7.44 -4.74
CA PRO A 139 0.39 7.86 -4.73
C PRO A 139 -0.60 6.84 -5.31
N HIS A 140 -0.16 6.00 -6.27
CA HIS A 140 -1.02 4.95 -6.83
C HIS A 140 -1.41 3.92 -5.77
N GLU A 141 -0.42 3.38 -5.05
CA GLU A 141 -0.64 2.37 -4.01
C GLU A 141 -1.54 2.93 -2.90
N VAL A 142 -1.32 4.19 -2.51
CA VAL A 142 -2.17 4.90 -1.54
C VAL A 142 -3.60 5.03 -2.05
N ALA A 143 -3.80 5.55 -3.26
CA ALA A 143 -5.14 5.73 -3.83
C ALA A 143 -5.88 4.38 -3.99
N TYR A 144 -5.18 3.32 -4.41
CA TYR A 144 -5.74 1.99 -4.52
C TYR A 144 -6.18 1.45 -3.17
N SER A 145 -5.34 1.58 -2.13
CA SER A 145 -5.66 1.07 -0.79
C SER A 145 -6.88 1.78 -0.18
N ILE A 146 -7.03 3.08 -0.44
CA ILE A 146 -8.18 3.88 -0.02
C ILE A 146 -9.44 3.44 -0.76
N ALA A 147 -9.37 3.28 -2.09
CA ALA A 147 -10.51 2.86 -2.91
C ALA A 147 -11.06 1.47 -2.54
N ASN A 148 -10.26 0.65 -1.83
CA ASN A 148 -10.62 -0.69 -1.39
C ASN A 148 -10.71 -0.83 0.14
N ASP A 149 -10.76 0.30 0.88
CA ASP A 149 -10.92 0.35 2.34
C ASP A 149 -9.83 -0.37 3.17
N ILE A 150 -8.68 -0.66 2.56
CA ILE A 150 -7.54 -1.36 3.19
C ILE A 150 -6.37 -0.44 3.55
N PHE A 151 -6.47 0.88 3.38
CA PHE A 151 -5.44 1.82 3.84
C PHE A 151 -5.23 1.70 5.37
N GLY A 152 -3.96 1.60 5.78
CA GLY A 152 -3.55 1.39 7.17
C GLY A 152 -2.48 2.36 7.66
N SER A 153 -1.25 2.21 7.18
CA SER A 153 -0.07 3.00 7.62
C SER A 153 0.91 3.20 6.45
N ILE A 154 1.92 4.05 6.65
CA ILE A 154 2.97 4.32 5.66
C ILE A 154 4.36 4.14 6.28
N ASP A 155 5.26 3.52 5.52
CA ASP A 155 6.70 3.70 5.67
C ASP A 155 7.19 4.77 4.68
N ALA A 156 7.62 5.90 5.27
CA ALA A 156 7.98 7.12 4.58
C ALA A 156 9.46 7.11 4.22
N ASN A 157 9.75 6.64 3.01
CA ASN A 157 11.08 6.65 2.44
C ASN A 157 11.02 6.99 0.94
N GLN A 158 12.10 6.73 0.21
CA GLN A 158 12.12 6.78 -1.24
C GLN A 158 13.19 5.84 -1.81
N GLY A 159 12.94 5.39 -3.03
CA GLY A 159 13.92 4.72 -3.87
C GLY A 159 14.76 5.66 -4.72
N ASP A 160 15.60 5.04 -5.53
CA ASP A 160 16.33 5.70 -6.60
C ASP A 160 15.87 5.10 -7.94
N PRO A 161 15.25 5.87 -8.86
CA PRO A 161 14.72 5.32 -10.10
C PRO A 161 15.77 4.73 -11.06
N GLN A 162 17.06 4.96 -10.80
CA GLN A 162 18.16 4.34 -11.55
C GLN A 162 18.67 3.04 -10.89
N LEU A 163 18.23 2.74 -9.67
CA LEU A 163 18.66 1.58 -8.89
C LEU A 163 17.47 0.64 -8.65
N GLY A 164 17.53 -0.56 -9.21
CA GLY A 164 16.47 -1.57 -9.08
C GLY A 164 16.50 -2.36 -7.76
N TRP A 165 16.80 -1.69 -6.64
CA TRP A 165 16.82 -2.28 -5.30
C TRP A 165 16.45 -1.22 -4.24
N ASP A 166 16.20 -1.70 -3.04
CA ASP A 166 15.73 -0.89 -1.93
C ASP A 166 16.84 -0.04 -1.30
N THR A 167 16.69 1.28 -1.43
CA THR A 167 17.70 2.24 -0.98
C THR A 167 17.38 2.84 0.38
N ASP A 168 16.13 2.77 0.82
CA ASP A 168 15.61 3.23 2.11
C ASP A 168 16.07 4.67 2.40
N GLN A 169 16.00 5.54 1.40
CA GLN A 169 16.37 6.95 1.55
C GLN A 169 15.25 7.73 2.23
N PHE A 170 15.57 8.85 2.88
CA PHE A 170 14.55 9.71 3.47
C PHE A 170 13.63 10.32 2.39
N PRO A 171 12.34 10.58 2.71
CA PRO A 171 11.31 10.92 1.73
C PRO A 171 11.40 12.40 1.33
N LEU A 172 12.31 12.75 0.41
CA LEU A 172 12.56 14.12 -0.03
C LEU A 172 11.81 14.48 -1.35
N HIS A 173 11.17 13.51 -2.00
CA HIS A 173 10.36 13.73 -3.20
C HIS A 173 9.00 14.39 -2.88
N LEU A 174 8.98 15.71 -2.81
CA LEU A 174 7.79 16.50 -2.48
C LEU A 174 6.58 16.22 -3.38
N ASN A 175 6.80 15.93 -4.67
CA ASN A 175 5.70 15.71 -5.62
C ASN A 175 4.85 14.49 -5.30
N ASP A 176 5.52 13.35 -5.07
CA ASP A 176 4.82 12.10 -4.75
C ASP A 176 4.25 12.16 -3.33
N ASN A 177 5.00 12.73 -2.38
CA ASN A 177 4.54 12.87 -1.00
C ASN A 177 3.27 13.74 -0.91
N SER A 178 3.22 14.88 -1.61
CA SER A 178 2.06 15.77 -1.56
C SER A 178 0.83 15.13 -2.19
N LEU A 179 0.98 14.42 -3.32
CA LEU A 179 -0.12 13.74 -3.98
C LEU A 179 -0.64 12.55 -3.17
N ALA A 180 0.24 11.78 -2.55
CA ALA A 180 -0.16 10.72 -1.62
C ALA A 180 -0.92 11.30 -0.42
N LEU A 181 -0.40 12.36 0.20
CA LEU A 181 -1.05 13.05 1.32
C LEU A 181 -2.39 13.67 0.92
N TYR A 182 -2.54 14.16 -0.31
CA TYR A 182 -3.82 14.64 -0.83
C TYR A 182 -4.88 13.53 -0.77
N PHE A 183 -4.57 12.33 -1.26
CA PHE A 183 -5.50 11.19 -1.16
C PHE A 183 -5.76 10.77 0.29
N ILE A 184 -4.72 10.72 1.13
CA ILE A 184 -4.85 10.37 2.56
C ILE A 184 -5.79 11.35 3.28
N LEU A 185 -5.61 12.66 3.08
CA LEU A 185 -6.45 13.69 3.68
C LEU A 185 -7.89 13.62 3.16
N GLN A 186 -8.10 13.35 1.87
CA GLN A 186 -9.44 13.14 1.32
C GLN A 186 -10.17 11.94 1.95
N ASN A 187 -9.43 10.93 2.40
CA ASN A 187 -9.95 9.77 3.12
C ASN A 187 -10.10 9.99 4.65
N GLY A 188 -9.82 11.20 5.15
CA GLY A 188 -9.92 11.52 6.58
C GLY A 188 -8.67 11.24 7.40
N GLY A 189 -7.53 10.93 6.76
CA GLY A 189 -6.24 10.72 7.42
C GLY A 189 -6.01 9.31 7.95
N PHE A 190 -5.00 9.18 8.82
CA PHE A 190 -4.72 7.93 9.53
C PHE A 190 -5.70 7.72 10.69
N THR A 191 -5.96 6.45 11.01
CA THR A 191 -6.73 6.06 12.21
C THR A 191 -5.79 5.55 13.30
N THR A 192 -5.16 4.39 13.07
CA THR A 192 -4.16 3.80 13.98
C THR A 192 -2.75 3.86 13.41
N GLY A 193 -2.59 4.05 12.10
CA GLY A 193 -1.30 4.14 11.43
C GLY A 193 -0.64 5.52 11.56
N GLY A 194 0.46 5.70 10.85
CA GLY A 194 1.16 6.97 10.74
C GLY A 194 2.26 6.92 9.69
N PHE A 195 3.20 7.85 9.81
CA PHE A 195 4.45 7.82 9.04
C PHE A 195 5.56 7.26 9.92
N ASN A 196 5.99 6.05 9.62
CA ASN A 196 7.24 5.50 10.14
C ASN A 196 8.38 5.85 9.18
N PHE A 197 9.55 6.20 9.69
CA PHE A 197 10.74 6.38 8.86
C PHE A 197 11.48 5.05 8.77
N ASP A 198 11.04 4.17 7.87
CA ASP A 198 11.83 3.00 7.48
C ASP A 198 12.93 3.41 6.50
N THR A 199 13.97 3.99 7.09
CA THR A 199 15.06 4.64 6.37
C THR A 199 16.39 4.30 7.02
N LYS A 200 17.47 4.46 6.24
CA LYS A 200 18.83 4.33 6.74
C LYS A 200 19.69 5.53 6.37
N LEU A 201 20.66 5.85 7.22
CA LEU A 201 21.74 6.75 6.83
C LEU A 201 22.50 6.17 5.65
N ARG A 202 23.05 7.05 4.81
CA ARG A 202 23.88 6.61 3.70
C ARG A 202 25.15 5.98 4.27
N ARG A 203 25.71 4.99 3.57
CA ARG A 203 26.90 4.23 4.07
C ARG A 203 28.09 5.12 4.44
N GLN A 204 28.21 6.30 3.81
CA GLN A 204 29.28 7.26 4.06
C GLN A 204 28.89 8.39 5.05
N SER A 205 27.63 8.47 5.45
CA SER A 205 27.13 9.35 6.50
C SER A 205 27.36 8.68 7.85
N ILE A 206 28.51 8.95 8.45
CA ILE A 206 29.02 8.26 9.65
C ILE A 206 29.04 9.14 10.88
N ASP A 207 28.79 10.44 10.73
CA ASP A 207 28.78 11.38 11.83
C ASP A 207 27.42 11.33 12.53
N LEU A 208 27.39 11.52 13.85
CA LEU A 208 26.13 11.49 14.62
C LEU A 208 25.14 12.56 14.14
N ASP A 209 25.65 13.70 13.67
CA ASP A 209 24.86 14.81 13.14
C ASP A 209 24.05 14.40 11.90
N ASP A 210 24.52 13.44 11.11
CA ASP A 210 23.83 12.95 9.91
C ASP A 210 22.46 12.34 10.26
N MET A 211 22.34 11.73 11.45
CA MET A 211 21.06 11.24 11.97
C MET A 211 20.06 12.38 12.11
N PHE A 212 20.49 13.53 12.63
CA PHE A 212 19.64 14.70 12.81
C PHE A 212 19.31 15.35 11.47
N TYR A 213 20.29 15.58 10.60
CA TYR A 213 20.05 16.16 9.27
C TYR A 213 19.04 15.34 8.47
N SER A 214 19.17 14.02 8.50
CA SER A 214 18.30 13.13 7.72
C SER A 214 16.87 13.11 8.26
N HIS A 215 16.67 12.97 9.58
CA HIS A 215 15.33 12.95 10.16
C HIS A 215 14.64 14.31 10.11
N ILE A 216 15.36 15.41 10.41
CA ILE A 216 14.79 16.76 10.31
C ILE A 216 14.35 17.02 8.87
N GLY A 217 15.20 16.70 7.88
CA GLY A 217 14.85 16.86 6.47
C GLY A 217 13.65 16.01 6.04
N GLY A 218 13.58 14.74 6.49
CA GLY A 218 12.44 13.87 6.23
C GLY A 218 11.13 14.39 6.85
N ILE A 219 11.17 14.83 8.11
CA ILE A 219 10.01 15.40 8.81
C ILE A 219 9.54 16.69 8.12
N ASP A 220 10.46 17.62 7.82
CA ASP A 220 10.13 18.88 7.15
C ASP A 220 9.57 18.65 5.75
N SER A 221 10.11 17.68 5.01
CA SER A 221 9.60 17.28 3.70
C SER A 221 8.16 16.80 3.78
N LEU A 222 7.85 15.88 4.72
CA LEU A 222 6.47 15.41 4.93
C LEU A 222 5.54 16.53 5.42
N ALA A 223 6.01 17.40 6.32
CA ALA A 223 5.23 18.54 6.80
C ALA A 223 4.91 19.52 5.67
N ARG A 224 5.89 19.81 4.80
CA ARG A 224 5.68 20.65 3.61
C ARG A 224 4.71 19.97 2.64
N ALA A 225 4.86 18.68 2.38
CA ALA A 225 3.94 17.92 1.54
C ALA A 225 2.51 17.94 2.09
N LEU A 226 2.32 17.88 3.41
CA LEU A 226 1.02 18.00 4.07
C LEU A 226 0.39 19.38 3.83
N LEU A 227 1.15 20.46 3.98
CA LEU A 227 0.65 21.81 3.71
C LEU A 227 0.22 21.99 2.25
N LEU A 228 0.99 21.44 1.31
CA LEU A 228 0.66 21.46 -0.12
C LEU A 228 -0.61 20.66 -0.42
N ALA A 229 -0.73 19.46 0.16
CA ALA A 229 -1.92 18.63 0.04
C ALA A 229 -3.18 19.33 0.60
N ALA A 230 -3.05 20.00 1.75
CA ALA A 230 -4.13 20.80 2.33
C ALA A 230 -4.53 21.96 1.41
N GLN A 231 -3.57 22.69 0.84
CA GLN A 231 -3.85 23.74 -0.14
C GLN A 231 -4.54 23.21 -1.41
N MET A 232 -4.16 22.03 -1.89
CA MET A 232 -4.84 21.38 -3.03
C MET A 232 -6.32 21.11 -2.71
N ILE A 233 -6.62 20.63 -1.50
CA ILE A 233 -7.98 20.37 -1.04
C ILE A 233 -8.78 21.67 -0.89
N GLU A 234 -8.20 22.69 -0.26
CA GLU A 234 -8.83 23.99 -0.03
C GLU A 234 -9.17 24.72 -1.33
N LYS A 235 -8.25 24.70 -2.31
CA LYS A 235 -8.52 25.25 -3.65
C LYS A 235 -9.57 24.44 -4.40
N GLY A 236 -9.59 23.12 -4.20
CA GLY A 236 -10.59 22.21 -4.76
C GLY A 236 -10.57 22.07 -6.29
N GLU A 237 -9.57 22.63 -6.98
CA GLU A 237 -9.50 22.65 -8.46
C GLU A 237 -9.44 21.23 -9.03
N VAL A 238 -8.57 20.37 -8.47
CA VAL A 238 -8.44 18.97 -8.89
C VAL A 238 -9.74 18.19 -8.64
N ALA A 239 -10.31 18.32 -7.44
CA ALA A 239 -11.56 17.65 -7.08
C ALA A 239 -12.73 18.10 -7.94
N HIS A 240 -12.82 19.41 -8.23
CA HIS A 240 -13.83 19.98 -9.12
C HIS A 240 -13.67 19.42 -10.53
N PHE A 241 -12.47 19.44 -11.09
CA PHE A 241 -12.20 18.90 -12.42
C PHE A 241 -12.60 17.41 -12.53
N VAL A 242 -12.22 16.59 -11.55
CA VAL A 242 -12.60 15.17 -11.53
C VAL A 242 -14.12 15.02 -11.46
N LYS A 243 -14.81 15.78 -10.60
CA LYS A 243 -16.27 15.75 -10.50
C LYS A 243 -16.95 16.09 -11.83
N GLU A 244 -16.48 17.12 -12.53
CA GLU A 244 -17.00 17.50 -13.84
C GLU A 244 -16.73 16.43 -14.90
N ARG A 245 -15.53 15.86 -14.92
CA ARG A 245 -15.13 14.79 -15.86
C ARG A 245 -16.08 13.59 -15.83
N TYR A 246 -16.59 13.24 -14.65
CA TYR A 246 -17.52 12.12 -14.47
C TYR A 246 -19.00 12.52 -14.36
N ALA A 247 -19.34 13.81 -14.50
CA ALA A 247 -20.70 14.32 -14.24
C ALA A 247 -21.79 13.63 -15.08
N HIS A 248 -21.48 13.19 -16.30
CA HIS A 248 -22.45 12.53 -17.19
C HIS A 248 -22.93 11.16 -16.68
N TRP A 249 -22.18 10.49 -15.81
CA TRP A 249 -22.63 9.27 -15.14
C TRP A 249 -23.82 9.53 -14.20
N ASN A 250 -23.98 10.77 -13.71
CA ASN A 250 -25.13 11.16 -12.89
C ASN A 250 -26.39 11.50 -13.71
N SER A 251 -26.32 11.46 -15.04
CA SER A 251 -27.49 11.65 -15.90
C SER A 251 -28.47 10.48 -15.77
N ALA A 252 -29.71 10.66 -16.23
CA ALA A 252 -30.71 9.59 -16.21
C ALA A 252 -30.27 8.34 -16.99
N PHE A 253 -29.47 8.49 -18.05
CA PHE A 253 -28.93 7.36 -18.80
C PHE A 253 -27.76 6.69 -18.06
N GLY A 254 -26.80 7.48 -17.57
CA GLY A 254 -25.66 6.97 -16.81
C GLY A 254 -26.08 6.19 -15.56
N LYS A 255 -27.05 6.71 -14.80
CA LYS A 255 -27.60 6.04 -13.62
C LYS A 255 -28.26 4.71 -13.94
N LYS A 256 -29.04 4.62 -15.03
CA LYS A 256 -29.64 3.35 -15.45
C LYS A 256 -28.59 2.27 -15.74
N ILE A 257 -27.43 2.65 -16.27
CA ILE A 257 -26.31 1.73 -16.48
C ILE A 257 -25.68 1.36 -15.14
N ALA A 258 -25.33 2.36 -14.33
CA ALA A 258 -24.64 2.17 -13.05
C ALA A 258 -25.47 1.32 -12.06
N ASP A 259 -26.79 1.46 -12.07
CA ASP A 259 -27.72 0.74 -11.20
C ASP A 259 -28.12 -0.64 -11.78
N HIS A 260 -27.46 -1.11 -12.85
CA HIS A 260 -27.77 -2.37 -13.54
C HIS A 260 -29.23 -2.50 -14.04
N ALA A 261 -29.91 -1.38 -14.29
CA ALA A 261 -31.28 -1.36 -14.82
C ALA A 261 -31.35 -1.62 -16.34
N MET A 262 -30.20 -1.70 -17.01
CA MET A 262 -30.07 -2.05 -18.42
C MET A 262 -29.04 -3.18 -18.58
N ASP A 263 -29.37 -4.13 -19.45
CA ASP A 263 -28.48 -5.20 -19.87
C ASP A 263 -27.68 -4.78 -21.11
N PHE A 264 -26.77 -5.66 -21.53
CA PHE A 264 -25.88 -5.43 -22.66
C PHE A 264 -26.66 -5.14 -23.95
N GLU A 265 -27.72 -5.91 -24.23
CA GLU A 265 -28.55 -5.74 -25.42
C GLU A 265 -29.29 -4.40 -25.43
N LYS A 266 -29.90 -3.99 -24.32
CA LYS A 266 -30.60 -2.71 -24.22
C LYS A 266 -29.67 -1.52 -24.37
N ILE A 267 -28.47 -1.58 -23.81
CA ILE A 267 -27.47 -0.50 -23.94
C ILE A 267 -27.06 -0.37 -25.42
N ALA A 268 -26.75 -1.48 -26.09
CA ALA A 268 -26.37 -1.50 -27.49
C ALA A 268 -27.50 -1.00 -28.41
N ALA A 269 -28.74 -1.49 -28.19
CA ALA A 269 -29.91 -1.07 -28.96
C ALA A 269 -30.18 0.44 -28.81
N LEU A 270 -30.12 0.97 -27.59
CA LEU A 270 -30.31 2.39 -27.34
C LEU A 270 -29.23 3.25 -28.00
N SER A 271 -27.99 2.75 -28.07
CA SER A 271 -26.91 3.43 -28.79
C SER A 271 -27.21 3.58 -30.28
N LEU A 272 -27.76 2.53 -30.90
CA LEU A 272 -28.15 2.53 -32.32
C LEU A 272 -29.40 3.40 -32.55
N GLU A 273 -30.44 3.22 -31.73
CA GLU A 273 -31.71 3.97 -31.82
C GLU A 273 -31.49 5.47 -31.72
N LYS A 274 -30.66 5.90 -30.75
CA LYS A 274 -30.33 7.32 -30.55
C LYS A 274 -29.21 7.82 -31.45
N ASN A 275 -28.65 6.96 -32.30
CA ASN A 275 -27.50 7.25 -33.14
C ASN A 275 -26.37 7.94 -32.36
N LEU A 276 -26.00 7.39 -31.20
CA LEU A 276 -25.02 7.99 -30.31
C LEU A 276 -23.66 8.11 -31.01
N ASN A 277 -23.11 9.32 -31.02
CA ASN A 277 -21.80 9.63 -31.58
C ASN A 277 -20.99 10.46 -30.55
N PRO A 278 -20.55 9.83 -29.43
CA PRO A 278 -19.86 10.52 -28.36
C PRO A 278 -18.57 11.18 -28.88
N LYS A 279 -18.28 12.39 -28.40
CA LYS A 279 -17.06 13.11 -28.75
C LYS A 279 -15.99 12.94 -27.67
N PRO A 280 -14.70 12.85 -28.04
CA PRO A 280 -13.63 12.81 -27.05
C PRO A 280 -13.63 14.11 -26.23
N ILE A 281 -13.38 13.97 -24.92
CA ILE A 281 -13.24 15.08 -23.98
C ILE A 281 -11.78 15.08 -23.49
N SER A 282 -11.16 16.26 -23.49
CA SER A 282 -9.75 16.40 -23.11
C SER A 282 -9.47 15.92 -21.69
N GLY A 283 -8.30 15.29 -21.51
CA GLY A 283 -7.72 14.92 -20.22
C GLY A 283 -7.36 16.10 -19.33
N ARG A 284 -6.93 17.21 -19.95
CA ARG A 284 -6.31 18.37 -19.29
C ARG A 284 -5.17 17.99 -18.34
N GLN A 285 -4.42 16.94 -18.66
CA GLN A 285 -3.37 16.40 -17.80
C GLN A 285 -2.30 17.44 -17.49
N GLU A 286 -1.75 18.10 -18.52
CA GLU A 286 -0.69 19.10 -18.35
C GLU A 286 -1.20 20.31 -17.55
N MET A 287 -2.48 20.65 -17.65
CA MET A 287 -3.08 21.70 -16.84
C MET A 287 -3.14 21.30 -15.36
N LEU A 288 -3.58 20.07 -15.06
CA LEU A 288 -3.63 19.56 -13.68
C LEU A 288 -2.24 19.40 -13.07
N GLU A 289 -1.28 18.88 -13.83
CA GLU A 289 0.12 18.79 -13.43
C GLU A 289 0.68 20.17 -13.08
N ASN A 290 0.39 21.19 -13.91
CA ASN A 290 0.79 22.56 -13.64
C ASN A 290 0.08 23.17 -12.42
N THR A 291 -1.21 22.88 -12.21
CA THR A 291 -1.94 23.31 -11.00
C THR A 291 -1.25 22.83 -9.73
N ILE A 292 -0.73 21.59 -9.72
CA ILE A 292 0.03 21.04 -8.60
C ILE A 292 1.44 21.67 -8.57
N ALA A 293 2.10 21.77 -9.73
CA ALA A 293 3.45 22.30 -9.84
C ALA A 293 3.59 23.74 -9.31
N TYR A 294 2.58 24.60 -9.53
CA TYR A 294 2.58 25.98 -9.07
C TYR A 294 2.37 26.15 -7.55
N LEU A 295 2.14 25.06 -6.82
CA LEU A 295 2.08 25.09 -5.35
C LEU A 295 3.46 24.95 -4.70
N TYR A 296 4.45 24.36 -5.40
CA TYR A 296 5.80 24.14 -4.89
C TYR A 296 6.61 25.43 -4.81
#